data_AF-A0A850GCA7-F1
#
_entry.id   AF-A0A850GCA7-F1
#
_cell.length_a   1.000
_cell.length_b   1.000
_cell.length_c   1.000
_cell.angle_alpha   90.00
_cell.angle_beta   90.00
_cell.angle_gamma   90.00
#
_symmetry.space_group_name_H-M   'P 1'
#
loop_
_entity.id
_entity.type
_entity.pdbx_description
1 polymer ?
#
loop_
_entity_poly.entity_id
_entity_poly.type
_entity_poly.pdbx_seq_one_letter_code
_entity_poly.pdbx_strand_id
1 'polypeptide(L)'
;MSTGLRHVRDRYEATPRGLDGDDMDRLKRGDRGCLGDLLAGAGAITLVILLVLSGMGRVGFAWVYVGVALFVGGFAVGAVSQARSGRERQAALESGPLVFGVVLRSAPWLRRPGKRPGRAVVLLCTDPQRRFDREWLERTAASLEARLANPESGADSVPLRALLADEDLFASHAVPKALLAEPPSAGEVYLSAMIVHPERLEGGYLGAEDDREADARDEALDAPTRPPVIAAIVAPERGFIEQAPHVAAP
;
A
#
# COMPACT_ATOMS: atom_id res chain seq x y z
N MET A 1 4.45 -10.01 -20.95
CA MET A 1 3.60 -9.03 -20.25
C MET A 1 2.17 -9.51 -20.38
N SER A 2 1.43 -9.64 -19.28
CA SER A 2 0.07 -10.20 -19.31
C SER A 2 -0.94 -9.22 -19.94
N THR A 3 -2.10 -9.74 -20.35
CA THR A 3 -3.14 -8.93 -20.99
C THR A 3 -3.71 -7.92 -19.98
N GLY A 4 -3.89 -8.30 -18.72
CA GLY A 4 -4.35 -7.40 -17.65
C GLY A 4 -3.40 -6.23 -17.41
N LEU A 5 -2.09 -6.50 -17.24
CA LEU A 5 -1.10 -5.45 -17.01
C LEU A 5 -0.96 -4.49 -18.20
N ARG A 6 -1.10 -5.00 -19.43
CA ARG A 6 -1.14 -4.17 -20.64
C ARG A 6 -2.37 -3.28 -20.67
N HIS A 7 -3.54 -3.83 -20.36
CA HIS A 7 -4.78 -3.05 -20.31
C HIS A 7 -4.72 -1.92 -19.27
N VAL A 8 -4.19 -2.21 -18.08
CA VAL A 8 -3.98 -1.19 -17.03
C VAL A 8 -3.06 -0.10 -17.55
N ARG A 9 -1.91 -0.45 -18.14
CA ARG A 9 -0.99 0.54 -18.73
C ARG A 9 -1.68 1.40 -19.79
N ASP A 10 -2.30 0.77 -20.79
CA ASP A 10 -2.90 1.47 -21.92
C ASP A 10 -4.00 2.44 -21.45
N ARG A 11 -4.83 2.03 -20.47
CA ARG A 11 -5.87 2.87 -19.87
C ARG A 11 -5.29 4.09 -19.14
N TYR A 12 -4.28 3.87 -18.31
CA TYR A 12 -3.63 4.92 -17.52
C TYR A 12 -2.80 5.89 -18.37
N GLU A 13 -2.26 5.44 -19.51
CA GLU A 13 -1.56 6.28 -20.48
C GLU A 13 -2.55 7.07 -21.38
N ALA A 14 -3.75 6.54 -21.65
CA ALA A 14 -4.70 7.13 -22.59
C ALA A 14 -5.68 8.17 -21.99
N THR A 15 -5.94 8.16 -20.68
CA THR A 15 -7.02 8.97 -20.08
C THR A 15 -6.45 10.10 -19.20
N PRO A 16 -6.84 11.39 -19.40
CA PRO A 16 -6.57 12.44 -18.42
C PRO A 16 -7.14 12.03 -17.06
N ARG A 17 -6.37 12.17 -15.98
CA ARG A 17 -6.56 11.49 -14.68
C ARG A 17 -7.77 11.95 -13.83
N GLY A 18 -8.93 12.18 -14.46
CA GLY A 18 -10.23 12.16 -13.79
C GLY A 18 -10.73 10.72 -13.73
N LEU A 19 -10.10 9.86 -12.92
CA LEU A 19 -10.40 8.43 -12.86
C LEU A 19 -11.69 8.14 -12.07
N ASP A 20 -12.58 7.41 -12.72
CA ASP A 20 -13.90 6.91 -12.35
C ASP A 20 -14.28 6.84 -10.85
N GLY A 21 -15.09 7.82 -10.43
CA GLY A 21 -16.33 7.63 -9.66
C GLY A 21 -16.28 7.17 -8.21
N ASP A 22 -15.88 5.93 -7.93
CA ASP A 22 -16.19 5.27 -6.65
C ASP A 22 -14.98 4.60 -5.96
N ASP A 23 -14.11 3.92 -6.71
CA ASP A 23 -12.93 3.26 -6.15
C ASP A 23 -11.84 4.26 -5.76
N MET A 24 -11.74 5.35 -6.51
CA MET A 24 -10.90 6.48 -6.17
C MET A 24 -11.39 7.17 -4.90
N ASP A 25 -12.70 7.31 -4.71
CA ASP A 25 -13.26 7.92 -3.50
C ASP A 25 -13.10 7.03 -2.26
N ARG A 26 -12.92 5.71 -2.44
CA ARG A 26 -12.48 4.80 -1.38
C ARG A 26 -10.99 4.98 -1.06
N LEU A 27 -10.12 5.04 -2.07
CA LEU A 27 -8.67 5.26 -1.88
C LEU A 27 -8.35 6.64 -1.28
N LYS A 28 -9.09 7.67 -1.71
CA LYS A 28 -9.00 9.06 -1.19
C LYS A 28 -9.43 9.18 0.27
N ARG A 29 -10.31 8.30 0.77
CA ARG A 29 -10.86 8.45 2.13
C ARG A 29 -9.84 8.24 3.24
N GLY A 30 -8.66 7.73 2.91
CA GLY A 30 -7.55 7.60 3.86
C GLY A 30 -7.80 6.53 4.91
N ASP A 31 -6.73 6.00 5.51
CA ASP A 31 -6.88 5.39 6.82
C ASP A 31 -7.38 6.45 7.79
N ARG A 32 -8.40 6.13 8.59
CA ARG A 32 -8.86 7.02 9.64
C ARG A 32 -7.67 7.29 10.55
N GLY A 33 -7.32 8.57 10.70
CA GLY A 33 -6.21 8.98 11.55
C GLY A 33 -6.45 8.47 12.97
N CYS A 34 -5.73 7.40 13.36
CA CYS A 34 -5.96 6.68 14.61
C CYS A 34 -5.92 7.60 15.84
N LEU A 35 -5.18 8.71 15.77
CA LEU A 35 -5.08 9.69 16.86
C LEU A 35 -6.39 10.46 17.10
N GLY A 36 -7.08 10.89 16.04
CA GLY A 36 -8.34 11.63 16.16
C GLY A 36 -9.45 10.74 16.71
N ASP A 37 -9.54 9.51 16.20
CA ASP A 37 -10.49 8.49 16.68
C ASP A 37 -10.19 8.08 18.13
N LEU A 38 -8.91 7.95 18.51
CA LEU A 38 -8.51 7.63 19.88
C LEU A 38 -8.84 8.78 20.85
N LEU A 39 -8.58 10.03 20.48
CA LEU A 39 -8.92 11.20 21.28
C LEU A 39 -10.44 11.35 21.43
N ALA A 40 -11.20 11.15 20.34
CA ALA A 40 -12.64 11.16 20.38
C ALA A 40 -13.17 10.03 21.28
N GLY A 41 -12.67 8.81 21.13
CA GLY A 41 -13.03 7.67 21.97
C GLY A 41 -12.74 7.90 23.45
N ALA A 42 -11.55 8.41 23.78
CA ALA A 42 -11.17 8.77 25.15
C ALA A 42 -12.07 9.89 25.71
N GLY A 43 -12.40 10.89 24.89
CA GLY A 43 -13.34 11.96 25.24
C GLY A 43 -14.74 11.45 25.54
N ALA A 44 -15.26 10.52 24.73
CA ALA A 44 -16.57 9.89 24.95
C ALA A 44 -16.60 9.11 26.27
N ILE A 45 -15.58 8.28 26.55
CA ILE A 45 -15.47 7.53 27.80
C ILE A 45 -15.41 8.49 29.01
N THR A 46 -14.56 9.51 28.91
CA THR A 46 -14.39 10.53 29.96
C THR A 46 -15.69 11.27 30.23
N LEU A 47 -16.43 11.62 29.18
CA LEU A 47 -17.75 12.26 29.28
C LEU A 47 -18.73 11.38 30.06
N VAL A 48 -18.84 10.09 29.74
CA VAL A 48 -19.76 9.17 30.45
C VAL A 48 -19.38 9.06 31.92
N ILE A 49 -18.10 8.88 32.24
CA ILE A 49 -17.62 8.77 33.63
C ILE A 49 -17.96 10.04 34.42
N LEU A 50 -17.67 11.21 33.87
CA LEU A 50 -17.92 12.48 34.56
C LEU A 50 -19.42 12.76 34.74
N LEU A 51 -20.25 12.32 33.79
CA LEU A 51 -21.70 12.46 33.89
C LEU A 51 -22.27 11.59 35.02
N VAL A 52 -21.79 10.35 35.16
CA VAL A 52 -22.14 9.47 36.29
C VAL A 52 -21.67 10.06 37.62
N LEU A 53 -20.40 10.47 37.72
CA LEU A 53 -19.85 11.06 38.94
C LEU A 53 -20.56 12.36 39.34
N SER A 54 -21.00 13.15 38.35
CA SER A 54 -21.78 14.37 38.61
C SER A 54 -23.18 14.03 39.11
N GLY A 55 -23.85 13.03 38.52
CA GLY A 55 -25.14 12.53 39.01
C GLY A 55 -25.09 11.97 40.43
N MET A 56 -23.93 11.42 40.84
CA MET A 56 -23.66 10.97 42.21
C MET A 56 -23.25 12.11 43.16
N GLY A 57 -23.18 13.36 42.70
CA GLY A 57 -22.76 14.51 43.49
C GLY A 57 -21.28 14.50 43.89
N ARG A 58 -20.43 13.68 43.24
CA ARG A 58 -19.00 13.56 43.55
C ARG A 58 -18.15 14.62 42.87
N VAL A 59 -18.58 15.12 41.72
CA VAL A 59 -17.91 16.19 40.96
C VAL A 59 -18.92 17.20 40.44
N GLY A 60 -18.48 18.44 40.24
CA GLY A 60 -19.30 19.47 39.61
C GLY A 60 -19.58 19.16 38.14
N PHE A 61 -20.78 19.48 37.65
CA PHE A 61 -21.18 19.27 36.25
C PHE A 61 -20.23 19.94 35.25
N ALA A 62 -19.55 21.01 35.65
CA ALA A 62 -18.56 21.71 34.82
C ALA A 62 -17.47 20.77 34.27
N TRP A 63 -17.12 19.69 34.97
CA TRP A 63 -16.13 18.72 34.50
C TRP A 63 -16.59 17.96 33.25
N VAL A 64 -17.90 17.77 33.05
CA VAL A 64 -18.45 17.13 31.85
C VAL A 64 -18.00 17.85 30.57
N TYR A 65 -17.83 19.18 30.62
CA TYR A 65 -17.33 19.96 29.48
C TYR A 65 -15.92 19.57 29.05
N VAL A 66 -15.08 19.03 29.95
CA VAL A 66 -13.76 18.50 29.59
C VAL A 66 -13.91 17.27 28.69
N GLY A 67 -14.83 16.36 29.01
CA GLY A 67 -15.15 15.21 28.18
C GLY A 67 -15.71 15.62 26.81
N VAL A 68 -16.62 16.60 26.79
CA VAL A 68 -17.17 17.17 25.54
C VAL A 68 -16.06 17.79 24.67
N ALA A 69 -15.17 18.57 25.28
CA ALA A 69 -14.08 19.23 24.56
C ALA A 69 -13.11 18.22 23.93
N LEU A 70 -12.76 17.15 24.66
CA LEU A 70 -11.93 16.07 24.14
C LEU A 70 -12.63 15.31 23.01
N PHE A 71 -13.93 15.04 23.17
CA PHE A 71 -14.73 14.34 22.16
C PHE A 71 -14.82 15.14 20.84
N VAL A 72 -15.29 16.38 20.92
CA VAL A 72 -15.48 17.26 19.76
C VAL A 72 -14.13 17.65 19.15
N GLY A 73 -13.14 17.97 19.99
CA GLY A 73 -11.79 18.31 19.55
C GLY A 73 -11.11 17.13 18.84
N GLY A 74 -11.19 15.93 19.41
CA GLY A 74 -10.66 14.70 18.78
C GLY A 74 -11.31 14.42 17.43
N PHE A 75 -12.64 14.56 17.35
CA PHE A 75 -13.38 14.41 16.10
C PHE A 75 -12.96 15.43 15.04
N ALA A 76 -12.85 16.72 15.40
CA ALA A 76 -12.43 17.77 14.48
C ALA A 76 -11.01 17.56 13.97
N VAL A 77 -10.07 17.18 14.84
CA VAL A 77 -8.69 16.83 14.45
C VAL A 77 -8.67 15.63 13.50
N GLY A 78 -9.45 14.59 13.80
CA GLY A 78 -9.62 13.43 12.93
C GLY A 78 -10.13 13.81 11.55
N ALA A 79 -11.19 14.62 11.49
CA ALA A 79 -11.78 15.08 10.24
C ALA A 79 -10.82 15.94 9.40
N VAL A 80 -10.08 16.85 10.03
CA VAL A 80 -9.08 17.70 9.34
C VAL A 80 -7.92 16.85 8.81
N SER A 81 -7.41 15.92 9.63
CA SER A 81 -6.35 14.99 9.22
C SER A 81 -6.79 14.13 8.02
N GLN A 82 -8.02 13.61 8.07
CA GLN A 82 -8.60 12.83 6.98
C GLN A 82 -8.76 13.66 5.69
N ALA A 83 -9.27 14.90 5.81
CA ALA A 83 -9.43 15.78 4.65
C ALA A 83 -8.09 16.15 4.01
N ARG A 84 -7.05 16.40 4.82
CA ARG A 84 -5.71 16.69 4.31
C ARG A 84 -5.08 15.47 3.65
N SER A 85 -5.13 14.31 4.31
CA SER A 85 -4.62 13.05 3.74
C SER A 85 -5.33 12.71 2.43
N GLY A 86 -6.65 12.91 2.34
CA GLY A 86 -7.39 12.65 1.12
C GLY A 86 -6.99 13.54 -0.06
N ARG A 87 -6.68 14.81 0.18
CA ARG A 87 -6.15 15.71 -0.86
C ARG A 87 -4.75 15.30 -1.31
N GLU A 88 -3.89 14.92 -0.37
CA GLU A 88 -2.52 14.47 -0.68
C GLU A 88 -2.54 13.15 -1.47
N ARG A 89 -3.40 12.20 -1.09
CA ARG A 89 -3.65 10.94 -1.83
C ARG A 89 -4.25 11.19 -3.20
N GLN A 90 -5.24 12.07 -3.32
CA GLN A 90 -5.82 12.44 -4.61
C GLN A 90 -4.75 13.04 -5.54
N ALA A 91 -3.98 13.99 -5.05
CA ALA A 91 -2.90 14.59 -5.82
C ALA A 91 -1.82 13.56 -6.18
N ALA A 92 -1.52 12.60 -5.30
CA ALA A 92 -0.61 11.49 -5.58
C ALA A 92 -1.15 10.57 -6.69
N LEU A 93 -2.44 10.27 -6.68
CA LEU A 93 -3.08 9.48 -7.75
C LEU A 93 -3.13 10.23 -9.08
N GLU A 94 -3.32 11.55 -9.03
CA GLU A 94 -3.35 12.43 -10.21
C GLU A 94 -1.96 12.75 -10.77
N SER A 95 -0.88 12.68 -9.97
CA SER A 95 0.47 13.08 -10.40
C SER A 95 1.48 11.93 -10.45
N GLY A 96 1.34 10.89 -9.62
CA GLY A 96 2.28 9.79 -9.51
C GLY A 96 2.42 8.97 -10.80
N PRO A 97 3.63 8.54 -11.20
CA PRO A 97 3.81 7.55 -12.27
C PRO A 97 3.13 6.22 -11.92
N LEU A 98 2.48 5.63 -12.93
CA LEU A 98 2.15 4.22 -12.92
C LEU A 98 3.44 3.44 -13.19
N VAL A 99 3.70 2.41 -12.38
CA VAL A 99 4.87 1.54 -12.50
C VAL A 99 4.45 0.08 -12.31
N PHE A 100 5.26 -0.84 -12.81
CA PHE A 100 5.20 -2.25 -12.41
C PHE A 100 6.08 -2.51 -11.20
N GLY A 101 5.60 -3.40 -10.35
CA GLY A 101 6.29 -3.84 -9.16
C GLY A 101 6.43 -5.35 -9.13
N VAL A 102 7.65 -5.84 -8.96
CA VAL A 102 7.92 -7.27 -8.76
C VAL A 102 7.75 -7.60 -7.28
N VAL A 103 6.95 -8.62 -6.99
CA VAL A 103 6.69 -9.06 -5.61
C VAL A 103 7.81 -9.98 -5.14
N LEU A 104 8.51 -9.58 -4.07
CA LEU A 104 9.58 -10.36 -3.44
C LEU A 104 9.01 -11.25 -2.32
N ARG A 105 8.13 -10.69 -1.50
CA ARG A 105 7.45 -11.40 -0.40
C ARG A 105 5.98 -11.06 -0.41
N SER A 106 5.15 -12.01 -0.02
CA SER A 106 3.70 -11.84 0.05
C SER A 106 3.12 -12.71 1.15
N ALA A 107 2.01 -12.28 1.73
CA ALA A 107 1.20 -13.14 2.58
C ALA A 107 0.80 -14.43 1.82
N PRO A 108 0.84 -15.62 2.45
CA PRO A 108 0.61 -16.88 1.74
C PRO A 108 -0.76 -16.99 1.05
N TRP A 109 -1.80 -16.38 1.63
CA TRP A 109 -3.16 -16.40 1.07
C TRP A 109 -3.32 -15.55 -0.19
N LEU A 110 -2.40 -14.64 -0.49
CA LEU A 110 -2.45 -13.86 -1.74
C LEU A 110 -2.10 -14.70 -2.97
N ARG A 111 -1.52 -15.89 -2.79
CA ARG A 111 -1.20 -16.82 -3.89
C ARG A 111 -2.37 -17.74 -4.25
N ARG A 112 -3.50 -17.61 -3.56
CA ARG A 112 -4.70 -18.42 -3.81
C ARG A 112 -5.84 -17.52 -4.23
N PRO A 113 -6.72 -17.97 -5.14
CA PRO A 113 -7.95 -17.26 -5.44
C PRO A 113 -8.70 -16.90 -4.16
N GLY A 114 -9.02 -15.63 -3.99
CA GLY A 114 -9.66 -15.17 -2.77
C GLY A 114 -9.98 -13.68 -2.81
N LYS A 115 -10.58 -13.18 -1.72
CA LYS A 115 -10.93 -11.76 -1.55
C LYS A 115 -10.24 -11.12 -0.34
N ARG A 116 -9.28 -11.83 0.27
CA ARG A 116 -8.63 -11.36 1.49
C ARG A 116 -7.42 -10.49 1.13
N PRO A 117 -7.42 -9.18 1.45
CA PRO A 117 -6.24 -8.36 1.27
C PRO A 117 -5.07 -8.90 2.09
N GLY A 118 -3.86 -8.64 1.63
CA GLY A 118 -2.65 -9.11 2.29
C GLY A 118 -1.47 -8.19 2.04
N ARG A 119 -0.47 -8.30 2.89
CA ARG A 119 0.78 -7.56 2.70
C ARG A 119 1.61 -8.20 1.59
N ALA A 120 2.22 -7.36 0.76
CA ALA A 120 3.29 -7.75 -0.14
C ALA A 120 4.45 -6.73 -0.07
N VAL A 121 5.68 -7.22 -0.15
CA VAL A 121 6.88 -6.41 -0.32
C VAL A 121 7.26 -6.43 -1.79
N VAL A 122 7.35 -5.25 -2.37
CA VAL A 122 7.39 -5.05 -3.82
C VAL A 122 8.56 -4.14 -4.18
N LEU A 123 9.31 -4.54 -5.20
CA LEU A 123 10.36 -3.73 -5.82
C LEU A 123 9.77 -2.94 -6.99
N LEU A 124 9.93 -1.62 -6.96
CA LEU A 124 9.35 -0.67 -7.90
C LEU A 124 10.44 0.23 -8.48
N CYS A 125 10.26 0.73 -9.70
CA CYS A 125 11.19 1.69 -10.33
C CYS A 125 10.42 2.85 -10.95
N THR A 126 10.85 4.07 -10.65
CA THR A 126 10.24 5.30 -11.20
C THR A 126 10.90 5.82 -12.47
N ASP A 127 11.98 5.17 -12.94
CA ASP A 127 12.63 5.47 -14.21
C ASP A 127 11.63 5.32 -15.38
N PRO A 128 11.33 6.36 -16.17
CA PRO A 128 10.40 6.26 -17.29
C PRO A 128 10.74 5.17 -18.30
N GLN A 129 12.02 4.81 -18.44
CA GLN A 129 12.48 3.76 -19.37
C GLN A 129 12.40 2.35 -18.76
N ARG A 130 12.42 2.23 -17.43
CA ARG A 130 12.45 0.93 -16.73
C ARG A 130 11.19 0.59 -15.93
N ARG A 131 10.30 1.56 -15.69
CA ARG A 131 9.09 1.39 -14.86
C ARG A 131 8.12 0.31 -15.36
N PHE A 132 8.22 -0.09 -16.62
CA PHE A 132 7.44 -1.19 -17.21
C PHE A 132 8.31 -2.35 -17.74
N ASP A 133 9.63 -2.28 -17.54
CA ASP A 133 10.58 -3.30 -17.99
C ASP A 133 10.60 -4.46 -16.99
N ARG A 134 9.70 -5.43 -17.20
CA ARG A 134 9.55 -6.60 -16.31
C ARG A 134 10.84 -7.40 -16.18
N GLU A 135 11.58 -7.59 -17.28
CA GLU A 135 12.82 -8.38 -17.25
C GLU A 135 13.92 -7.70 -16.44
N TRP A 136 14.07 -6.38 -16.60
CA TRP A 136 15.00 -5.62 -15.77
C TRP A 136 14.58 -5.61 -14.30
N LEU A 137 13.29 -5.46 -13.99
CA LEU A 137 12.79 -5.51 -12.61
C LEU A 137 13.03 -6.87 -11.95
N GLU A 138 12.77 -7.97 -12.65
CA GLU A 138 13.00 -9.33 -12.14
C GLU A 138 14.49 -9.61 -11.89
N ARG A 139 15.37 -9.23 -12.83
CA ARG A 139 16.83 -9.33 -12.64
C ARG A 139 17.31 -8.49 -11.46
N THR A 140 16.76 -7.29 -11.31
CA THR A 140 17.10 -6.38 -10.21
C THR A 140 16.60 -6.94 -8.87
N ALA A 141 15.39 -7.50 -8.81
CA ALA A 141 14.85 -8.15 -7.62
C ALA A 141 15.71 -9.34 -7.19
N ALA A 142 16.03 -10.25 -8.12
CA ALA A 142 16.87 -11.40 -7.84
C ALA A 142 18.27 -10.99 -7.35
N SER A 143 18.90 -9.99 -8.00
CA SER A 143 20.19 -9.46 -7.56
C SER A 143 20.12 -8.80 -6.19
N LEU A 144 19.03 -8.08 -5.89
CA LEU A 144 18.86 -7.41 -4.60
C LEU A 144 18.66 -8.43 -3.49
N GLU A 145 17.81 -9.43 -3.69
CA GLU A 145 17.60 -10.51 -2.71
C GLU A 145 18.89 -11.27 -2.41
N ALA A 146 19.68 -11.60 -3.43
CA ALA A 146 20.98 -12.26 -3.25
C ALA A 146 21.95 -11.41 -2.42
N ARG A 147 21.96 -10.08 -2.62
CA ARG A 147 22.79 -9.16 -1.83
C ARG A 147 22.28 -9.00 -0.41
N LEU A 148 20.97 -8.86 -0.22
CA LEU A 148 20.36 -8.73 1.11
C LEU A 148 20.47 -10.00 1.94
N ALA A 149 20.56 -11.17 1.31
CA ALA A 149 20.85 -12.44 1.98
C ALA A 149 22.28 -12.49 2.56
N ASN A 150 23.22 -11.69 2.04
CA ASN A 150 24.57 -11.60 2.60
C ASN A 150 24.57 -10.73 3.89
N PRO A 151 24.92 -11.29 5.07
CA PRO A 151 24.95 -10.54 6.32
C PRO A 151 25.94 -9.36 6.29
N GLU A 152 27.01 -9.43 5.48
CA GLU A 152 28.03 -8.38 5.35
C GLU A 152 27.57 -7.16 4.55
N SER A 153 26.37 -7.19 3.98
CA SER A 153 25.75 -6.01 3.39
C SER A 153 25.67 -4.90 4.45
N GLY A 154 26.29 -3.75 4.14
CA GLY A 154 26.51 -2.64 5.09
C GLY A 154 25.24 -2.06 5.72
N ALA A 155 25.40 -1.05 6.57
CA ALA A 155 24.33 -0.46 7.36
C ALA A 155 23.08 -0.05 6.54
N ASP A 156 23.26 0.40 5.30
CA ASP A 156 22.17 0.83 4.41
C ASP A 156 21.24 -0.31 3.98
N SER A 157 21.65 -1.58 4.16
CA SER A 157 20.82 -2.76 3.88
C SER A 157 19.89 -3.12 5.04
N VAL A 158 20.12 -2.60 6.24
CA VAL A 158 19.37 -2.96 7.45
C VAL A 158 17.87 -2.67 7.32
N PRO A 159 17.43 -1.47 6.88
CA PRO A 159 16.00 -1.20 6.73
C PRO A 159 15.34 -2.10 5.67
N LEU A 160 16.06 -2.41 4.58
CA LEU A 160 15.56 -3.28 3.51
C LEU A 160 15.40 -4.73 3.98
N ARG A 161 16.37 -5.24 4.74
CA ARG A 161 16.29 -6.56 5.37
C ARG A 161 15.17 -6.64 6.39
N ALA A 162 15.01 -5.61 7.23
CA ALA A 162 13.91 -5.53 8.18
C ALA A 162 12.55 -5.60 7.48
N LEU A 163 12.40 -4.89 6.36
CA LEU A 163 11.17 -4.93 5.57
C LEU A 163 10.85 -6.32 5.00
N LEU A 164 11.86 -7.10 4.63
CA LEU A 164 11.67 -8.46 4.14
C LEU A 164 11.43 -9.49 5.26
N ALA A 165 11.98 -9.25 6.45
CA ALA A 165 11.94 -10.19 7.57
C ALA A 165 10.72 -9.98 8.50
N ASP A 166 10.32 -8.73 8.71
CA ASP A 166 9.20 -8.36 9.58
C ASP A 166 7.91 -8.32 8.77
N GLU A 167 6.95 -9.19 9.14
CA GLU A 167 5.64 -9.29 8.48
C GLU A 167 4.71 -8.13 8.83
N ASP A 168 4.95 -7.41 9.94
CA ASP A 168 4.11 -6.31 10.41
C ASP A 168 4.66 -4.93 10.01
N LEU A 169 5.90 -4.88 9.51
CA LEU A 169 6.53 -3.63 9.11
C LEU A 169 5.96 -3.09 7.79
N PHE A 170 5.41 -1.88 7.84
CA PHE A 170 5.00 -1.08 6.68
C PHE A 170 5.92 0.12 6.52
N ALA A 171 6.77 0.06 5.50
CA ALA A 171 7.66 1.15 5.12
C ALA A 171 7.95 1.12 3.62
N SER A 172 8.40 2.26 3.11
CA SER A 172 8.97 2.40 1.77
C SER A 172 10.36 2.97 1.88
N HIS A 173 11.33 2.30 1.25
CA HIS A 173 12.72 2.69 1.27
C HIS A 173 13.27 2.76 -0.14
N ALA A 174 13.93 3.87 -0.46
CA ALA A 174 14.76 3.94 -1.66
C ALA A 174 15.89 2.92 -1.52
N VAL A 175 16.10 2.11 -2.55
CA VAL A 175 17.19 1.13 -2.61
C VAL A 175 18.48 1.89 -2.95
N PRO A 176 19.50 1.87 -2.08
CA PRO A 176 20.78 2.51 -2.35
C PRO A 176 21.38 2.02 -3.67
N LYS A 177 21.88 2.94 -4.49
CA LYS A 177 22.48 2.60 -5.81
C LYS A 177 23.60 1.56 -5.71
N ALA A 178 24.34 1.55 -4.59
CA ALA A 178 25.39 0.56 -4.32
C ALA A 178 24.88 -0.89 -4.22
N LEU A 179 23.60 -1.08 -3.89
CA LEU A 179 22.95 -2.39 -3.83
C LEU A 179 22.37 -2.85 -5.17
N LEU A 180 22.31 -1.96 -6.18
CA LEU A 180 21.80 -2.28 -7.51
C LEU A 180 22.94 -2.75 -8.41
N ALA A 181 22.73 -3.85 -9.14
CA ALA A 181 23.67 -4.31 -10.16
C ALA A 181 23.70 -3.38 -11.38
N GLU A 182 22.51 -2.95 -11.81
CA GLU A 182 22.31 -2.00 -12.91
C GLU A 182 21.45 -0.85 -12.38
N PRO A 183 22.04 0.29 -11.95
CA PRO A 183 21.25 1.42 -11.47
C PRO A 183 20.44 2.06 -12.62
N PRO A 184 19.24 2.58 -12.35
CA PRO A 184 18.44 3.29 -13.35
C PRO A 184 19.13 4.56 -13.85
N SER A 185 18.83 4.97 -15.07
CA SER A 185 19.43 6.18 -15.68
C SER A 185 18.75 7.46 -15.18
N ALA A 186 17.47 7.37 -14.84
CA ALA A 186 16.69 8.44 -14.21
C ALA A 186 15.76 7.86 -13.12
N GLY A 187 15.41 8.64 -12.10
CA GLY A 187 14.52 8.17 -11.02
C GLY A 187 15.18 7.26 -9.99
N GLU A 188 14.35 6.54 -9.24
CA GLU A 188 14.75 5.75 -8.07
C GLU A 188 14.09 4.37 -8.07
N VAL A 189 14.75 3.43 -7.39
CA VAL A 189 14.21 2.10 -7.10
C VAL A 189 13.75 2.09 -5.66
N TYR A 190 12.55 1.60 -5.41
CA TYR A 190 11.99 1.49 -4.06
C TYR A 190 11.70 0.05 -3.71
N LEU A 191 11.93 -0.30 -2.45
CA LEU A 191 11.37 -1.48 -1.82
C LEU A 191 10.28 -1.01 -0.87
N SER A 192 9.04 -1.44 -1.10
CA SER A 192 7.88 -0.97 -0.36
C SER A 192 6.99 -2.13 0.09
N ALA A 193 6.58 -2.10 1.35
CA ALA A 193 5.49 -2.94 1.83
C ALA A 193 4.15 -2.25 1.56
N MET A 194 3.23 -2.96 0.90
CA MET A 194 1.90 -2.44 0.60
C MET A 194 0.82 -3.49 0.82
N ILE A 195 -0.42 -3.02 0.96
CA ILE A 195 -1.60 -3.88 0.94
C ILE A 195 -2.00 -4.17 -0.50
N VAL A 196 -2.00 -5.45 -0.83
CA VAL A 196 -2.46 -5.97 -2.12
C VAL A 196 -3.88 -6.50 -1.95
N HIS A 197 -4.75 -6.03 -2.82
CA HIS A 197 -6.15 -6.41 -2.94
C HIS A 197 -6.29 -7.45 -4.07
N PRO A 198 -6.69 -8.69 -3.75
CA PRO A 198 -6.91 -9.73 -4.76
C PRO A 198 -7.89 -9.30 -5.85
N GLU A 199 -8.93 -8.54 -5.53
CA GLU A 199 -9.90 -8.04 -6.53
C GLU A 199 -9.28 -7.13 -7.60
N ARG A 200 -8.05 -6.65 -7.38
CA ARG A 200 -7.29 -5.81 -8.33
C ARG A 200 -6.21 -6.59 -9.09
N LEU A 201 -6.09 -7.90 -8.88
CA LEU A 201 -5.14 -8.76 -9.58
C LEU A 201 -5.84 -9.46 -10.75
N GLU A 202 -5.06 -9.77 -11.79
CA GLU A 202 -5.50 -10.71 -12.82
C GLU A 202 -5.79 -12.07 -12.13
N GLY A 203 -6.89 -12.73 -12.47
CA GLY A 203 -7.31 -13.99 -11.85
C GLY A 203 -7.66 -13.93 -10.34
N GLY A 204 -7.52 -12.79 -9.67
CA GLY A 204 -7.87 -12.66 -8.26
C GLY A 204 -6.81 -13.18 -7.28
N TYR A 205 -5.56 -13.38 -7.71
CA TYR A 205 -4.44 -13.81 -6.86
C TYR A 205 -3.08 -13.52 -7.53
N LEU A 206 -1.99 -13.60 -6.78
CA LEU A 206 -0.63 -13.38 -7.27
C LEU A 206 -0.12 -14.58 -8.06
N GLY A 207 0.35 -14.35 -9.29
CA GLY A 207 0.90 -15.39 -10.18
C GLY A 207 -0.11 -15.93 -11.19
N ALA A 208 -1.36 -15.47 -11.15
CA ALA A 208 -2.39 -15.86 -12.12
C ALA A 208 -2.02 -15.52 -13.56
N GLU A 209 -1.12 -14.57 -13.80
CA GLU A 209 -0.65 -14.23 -15.14
C GLU A 209 0.11 -15.38 -15.84
N ASP A 210 0.72 -16.28 -15.07
CA ASP A 210 1.52 -17.40 -15.56
C ASP A 210 0.78 -18.73 -15.43
N ASP A 211 -0.39 -18.73 -14.78
CA ASP A 211 -1.25 -19.91 -14.60
C ASP A 211 -2.30 -19.98 -15.72
N ARG A 212 -2.00 -20.78 -16.76
CA ARG A 212 -2.90 -21.01 -17.89
C ARG A 212 -3.97 -22.07 -17.62
N GLU A 213 -3.83 -22.84 -16.55
CA GLU A 213 -4.63 -24.04 -16.27
C GLU A 213 -5.47 -23.92 -14.99
N ALA A 214 -5.44 -22.76 -14.30
CA ALA A 214 -6.23 -22.45 -13.11
C ALA A 214 -7.75 -22.65 -13.28
N ASP A 215 -8.21 -23.88 -13.21
CA ASP A 215 -9.59 -24.19 -12.90
C ASP A 215 -9.82 -23.87 -11.42
N ALA A 216 -11.01 -23.34 -11.10
CA ALA A 216 -11.40 -22.90 -9.75
C ALA A 216 -11.40 -24.00 -8.66
N ARG A 217 -10.90 -25.21 -8.98
CA ARG A 217 -10.87 -26.41 -8.16
C ARG A 217 -9.47 -27.00 -7.94
N ASP A 218 -8.42 -26.42 -8.51
CA ASP A 218 -7.08 -26.96 -8.27
C ASP A 218 -6.61 -26.64 -6.84
N GLU A 219 -6.56 -27.68 -6.01
CA GLU A 219 -6.06 -27.60 -4.63
C GLU A 219 -4.54 -27.40 -4.59
N ALA A 220 -3.84 -27.67 -5.69
CA ALA A 220 -2.41 -27.52 -5.88
C ALA A 220 -2.13 -26.50 -6.99
N LEU A 221 -2.27 -25.20 -6.68
CA LEU A 221 -1.75 -24.15 -7.56
C LEU A 221 -0.24 -24.36 -7.73
N ASP A 222 0.20 -24.47 -8.98
CA ASP A 222 1.61 -24.54 -9.30
C ASP A 222 2.33 -23.28 -8.79
N ALA A 223 3.55 -23.46 -8.27
CA ALA A 223 4.36 -22.31 -7.93
C ALA A 223 4.59 -21.49 -9.21
N PRO A 224 4.35 -20.17 -9.19
CA PRO A 224 4.47 -19.36 -10.38
C PRO A 224 5.91 -19.47 -10.92
N THR A 225 6.02 -19.70 -12.23
CA THR A 225 7.31 -19.89 -12.89
C THR A 225 8.17 -18.62 -12.89
N ARG A 226 7.54 -17.47 -12.64
CA ARG A 226 8.18 -16.16 -12.49
C ARG A 226 7.68 -15.45 -11.24
N PRO A 227 8.43 -14.46 -10.73
CA PRO A 227 7.93 -13.57 -9.69
C PRO A 227 6.64 -12.86 -10.13
N PRO A 228 5.60 -12.83 -9.28
CA PRO A 228 4.36 -12.10 -9.56
C PRO A 228 4.62 -10.61 -9.75
N VAL A 229 3.85 -9.98 -10.65
CA VAL A 229 3.94 -8.54 -10.92
C VAL A 229 2.63 -7.84 -10.62
N ILE A 230 2.71 -6.68 -9.98
CA ILE A 230 1.57 -5.80 -9.73
C ILE A 230 1.76 -4.44 -10.39
N ALA A 231 0.66 -3.75 -10.70
CA ALA A 231 0.68 -2.35 -11.08
C ALA A 231 0.51 -1.47 -9.83
N ALA A 232 1.30 -0.42 -9.70
CA ALA A 232 1.26 0.51 -8.58
C ALA A 232 1.42 1.96 -9.03
N ILE A 233 0.84 2.88 -8.26
CA ILE A 233 1.04 4.32 -8.42
C ILE A 233 2.01 4.76 -7.33
N VAL A 234 3.07 5.46 -7.74
CA VAL A 234 4.20 5.80 -6.86
C VAL A 234 4.38 7.31 -6.82
N ALA A 235 4.24 7.90 -5.62
CA ALA A 235 4.53 9.30 -5.30
C ALA A 235 5.19 9.38 -3.90
N PRO A 236 6.46 8.96 -3.80
CA PRO A 236 7.18 8.80 -2.55
C PRO A 236 7.36 10.13 -1.80
N GLU A 237 7.46 11.24 -2.52
CA GLU A 237 7.50 12.59 -1.95
C GLU A 237 6.21 12.99 -1.22
N ARG A 238 5.12 12.25 -1.48
CA ARG A 238 3.82 12.38 -0.81
C ARG A 238 3.52 11.21 0.13
N GLY A 239 4.50 10.33 0.36
CA GLY A 239 4.33 9.11 1.17
C GLY A 239 3.31 8.13 0.58
N PHE A 240 3.14 8.13 -0.74
CA PHE A 240 2.08 7.36 -1.41
C PHE A 240 2.69 6.31 -2.35
N ILE A 241 2.46 5.04 -2.02
CA ILE A 241 2.73 3.91 -2.91
C ILE A 241 1.59 2.92 -2.71
N GLU A 242 0.70 2.80 -3.70
CA GLU A 242 -0.47 1.93 -3.60
C GLU A 242 -0.69 1.15 -4.89
N GLN A 243 -1.29 -0.04 -4.74
CA GLN A 243 -1.71 -0.86 -5.87
C GLN A 243 -2.71 -0.10 -6.74
N ALA A 244 -2.43 -0.03 -8.04
CA ALA A 244 -3.31 0.59 -9.00
C ALA A 244 -4.66 -0.17 -9.04
N PRO A 245 -5.81 0.53 -9.06
CA PRO A 245 -7.08 -0.11 -9.29
C PRO A 245 -7.09 -0.83 -10.65
N HIS A 246 -7.48 -2.10 -10.63
CA HIS A 246 -7.76 -2.87 -11.83
C HIS A 246 -9.27 -2.95 -11.99
N VAL A 247 -9.82 -2.23 -12.96
CA VAL A 247 -11.21 -2.38 -13.35
C VAL A 247 -11.26 -3.52 -14.34
N ALA A 248 -11.92 -4.63 -13.98
CA ALA A 248 -12.18 -5.70 -14.94
C ALA A 248 -12.89 -5.09 -16.16
N ALA A 249 -12.42 -5.42 -17.37
CA ALA A 249 -13.13 -5.05 -18.58
C ALA A 249 -14.56 -5.66 -18.50
N PRO A 250 -15.60 -4.91 -18.89
CA PRO A 250 -16.97 -5.42 -18.91
C PRO A 250 -17.12 -6.63 -19.84
#